data_AF-A0A935HMK8-F1
#
_entry.id   AF-A0A935HMK8-F1
#
_cell.length_a   1.000
_cell.length_b   1.000
_cell.length_c   1.000
_cell.angle_alpha   90.00
_cell.angle_beta   90.00
_cell.angle_gamma   90.00
#
_symmetry.space_group_name_H-M   'P 1'
#
loop_
_entity.id
_entity.type
_entity.pdbx_description
1 polymer ?
#
loop_
_entity_poly.entity_id
_entity_poly.type
_entity_poly.pdbx_seq_one_letter_code
_entity_poly.pdbx_strand_id
1 'polypeptide(L)'
;MEHWQLKHAKAVYVPSMKEERPTRMYKYGHTVRLGEQTDFIMLLKAFNSGAVYYDPGMKIEQASSRHAKKKVRSQFRINSQALAALYSRFDSVRLIV
;
A
#
# COMPACT_ATOMS: atom_id res chain seq x y z
N MET A 1 -9.37 14.45 -2.18
CA MET A 1 -8.59 13.52 -3.02
C MET A 1 -7.20 14.04 -3.38
N GLU A 2 -7.00 15.36 -3.48
CA GLU A 2 -5.68 15.98 -3.69
C GLU A 2 -4.63 15.55 -2.65
N HIS A 3 -5.00 15.43 -1.36
CA HIS A 3 -4.09 14.93 -0.34
C HIS A 3 -3.54 13.53 -0.64
N TRP A 4 -4.39 12.63 -1.18
CA TRP A 4 -3.95 11.30 -1.60
C TRP A 4 -3.00 11.39 -2.78
N GLN A 5 -3.33 12.20 -3.79
CA GLN A 5 -2.47 12.39 -4.96
C GLN A 5 -1.09 12.94 -4.56
N LEU A 6 -1.03 13.98 -3.73
CA LEU A 6 0.25 14.56 -3.26
C LEU A 6 1.09 13.52 -2.52
N LYS A 7 0.46 12.72 -1.64
CA LYS A 7 1.13 11.67 -0.89
C LYS A 7 1.64 10.54 -1.80
N HIS A 8 0.91 10.22 -2.85
CA HIS A 8 1.21 9.11 -3.75
C HIS A 8 1.89 9.53 -5.05
N ALA A 9 2.16 10.81 -5.28
CA ALA A 9 2.80 11.31 -6.50
C ALA A 9 4.20 10.73 -6.73
N LYS A 10 4.89 10.33 -5.67
CA LYS A 10 6.17 9.63 -5.71
C LYS A 10 6.16 8.53 -4.65
N ALA A 11 6.20 7.27 -5.08
CA ALA A 11 6.17 6.12 -4.19
C ALA A 11 7.26 5.11 -4.56
N VAL A 12 7.87 4.50 -3.55
CA VAL A 12 8.82 3.40 -3.70
C VAL A 12 8.26 2.16 -3.03
N TYR A 13 8.18 1.06 -3.77
CA TYR A 13 7.77 -0.24 -3.28
C TYR A 13 8.99 -1.15 -3.15
N VAL A 14 9.41 -1.37 -1.91
CA VAL A 14 10.58 -2.20 -1.57
C VAL A 14 10.11 -3.62 -1.25
N PRO A 15 10.48 -4.64 -2.05
CA PRO A 15 10.19 -6.02 -1.70
C PRO A 15 10.98 -6.42 -0.45
N SER A 16 10.40 -7.26 0.40
CA SER A 16 11.07 -7.79 1.57
C SER A 16 10.72 -9.24 1.82
N MET A 17 11.66 -9.97 2.41
CA MET A 17 11.42 -11.26 3.04
C MET A 17 11.38 -11.06 4.54
N LYS A 18 10.39 -11.69 5.20
CA LYS A 18 10.24 -11.68 6.65
C LYS A 18 10.69 -13.03 7.20
N GLU A 19 11.54 -13.01 8.20
CA GLU A 19 11.89 -14.16 9.02
C GLU A 19 11.44 -13.91 10.46
N GLU A 20 10.84 -14.91 11.11
CA GLU A 20 10.26 -14.75 12.46
C GLU A 20 11.07 -15.44 13.56
N ARG A 21 12.06 -16.27 13.21
CA ARG A 21 12.84 -17.07 14.17
C ARG A 21 14.35 -16.87 13.94
N PRO A 22 15.18 -16.77 14.99
CA PRO A 22 14.83 -16.70 16.42
C PRO A 22 14.22 -15.36 16.85
N THR A 23 14.37 -14.31 16.05
CA THR A 23 13.74 -12.99 16.23
C THR A 23 13.19 -12.49 14.90
N ARG A 24 12.31 -11.48 14.95
CA ARG A 24 11.75 -10.88 13.72
C ARG A 24 12.83 -10.12 12.96
N MET A 25 13.12 -10.58 11.76
CA MET A 25 14.10 -9.98 10.85
C MET A 25 13.48 -9.72 9.48
N TYR A 26 14.01 -8.71 8.78
CA TYR A 26 13.59 -8.38 7.42
C TYR A 26 14.82 -8.25 6.53
N LYS A 27 14.76 -8.87 5.35
CA LYS A 27 15.73 -8.68 4.29
C LYS A 27 15.07 -7.93 3.14
N TYR A 28 15.59 -6.75 2.82
CA TYR A 28 15.07 -5.91 1.74
C TYR A 28 15.77 -6.24 0.41
N GLY A 29 14.99 -6.30 -0.66
CA GLY A 29 15.52 -6.50 -2.00
C GLY A 29 16.16 -5.22 -2.55
N HIS A 30 17.24 -5.39 -3.32
CA HIS A 30 17.95 -4.27 -3.96
C HIS A 30 17.28 -3.83 -5.27
N THR A 31 16.33 -4.61 -5.82
CA THR A 31 15.47 -4.18 -6.92
C THR A 31 14.14 -3.69 -6.35
N VAL A 32 13.85 -2.40 -6.54
CA VAL A 32 12.64 -1.72 -6.05
C VAL A 32 11.76 -1.30 -7.21
N ARG A 33 10.47 -1.01 -6.94
CA ARG A 33 9.56 -0.45 -7.94
C ARG A 33 9.24 1.01 -7.62
N LEU A 34 9.42 1.90 -8.58
CA LEU A 34 9.18 3.33 -8.48
C LEU A 34 7.88 3.67 -9.19
N GLY A 35 6.94 4.28 -8.48
CA GLY A 35 5.73 4.86 -9.06
C GLY A 35 5.83 6.38 -9.02
N GLU A 36 5.73 7.01 -10.19
CA GLU A 36 5.76 8.47 -10.33
C GLU A 36 4.52 8.97 -11.06
N GLN A 37 4.00 10.09 -10.55
CA GLN A 37 2.79 10.77 -11.00
C GLN A 37 1.55 9.88 -10.85
N THR A 38 0.54 10.39 -10.16
CA THR A 38 -0.75 9.72 -10.02
C THR A 38 -1.82 10.80 -10.02
N ASP A 39 -3.01 10.44 -10.47
CA ASP A 39 -4.17 11.33 -10.41
C ASP A 39 -5.41 10.55 -9.95
N PHE A 40 -6.49 11.29 -9.70
CA PHE A 40 -7.73 10.70 -9.22
C PHE A 40 -8.43 9.86 -10.29
N ILE A 41 -8.27 10.19 -11.57
CA ILE A 41 -8.86 9.45 -12.68
C ILE A 41 -8.19 8.08 -12.82
N MET A 42 -6.87 7.98 -12.67
CA MET A 42 -6.15 6.70 -12.62
C MET A 42 -6.65 5.82 -11.49
N LEU A 43 -6.82 6.40 -10.28
CA LEU A 43 -7.38 5.67 -9.15
C LEU A 43 -8.80 5.17 -9.44
N LEU A 44 -9.67 6.00 -10.01
CA LEU A 44 -11.03 5.59 -10.38
C LEU A 44 -11.05 4.50 -11.46
N LYS A 45 -10.18 4.59 -12.47
CA LYS A 45 -10.00 3.53 -13.47
C LYS A 45 -9.56 2.22 -12.81
N ALA A 46 -8.67 2.30 -11.83
CA ALA A 46 -8.19 1.14 -11.08
C ALA A 46 -9.27 0.54 -10.17
N PHE A 47 -10.19 1.33 -9.63
CA PHE A 47 -11.40 0.82 -8.99
C PHE A 47 -12.32 0.12 -9.98
N ASN A 48 -12.60 0.77 -11.12
CA ASN A 48 -13.49 0.23 -12.14
C ASN A 48 -12.96 -1.10 -12.74
N SER A 49 -11.64 -1.24 -12.86
CA SER A 49 -11.01 -2.49 -13.31
C SER A 49 -10.92 -3.57 -12.22
N GLY A 50 -11.29 -3.26 -10.97
CA GLY A 50 -11.16 -4.17 -9.83
C GLY A 50 -9.74 -4.31 -9.29
N ALA A 51 -8.75 -3.57 -9.83
CA ALA A 51 -7.38 -3.57 -9.32
C ALA A 51 -7.31 -2.98 -7.89
N VAL A 52 -8.10 -1.94 -7.63
CA VAL A 52 -8.27 -1.33 -6.31
C VAL A 52 -9.60 -1.76 -5.71
N TYR A 53 -9.58 -2.12 -4.42
CA TYR A 53 -10.77 -2.49 -3.68
C TYR A 53 -10.83 -1.78 -2.33
N TYR A 54 -12.05 -1.61 -1.82
CA TYR A 54 -12.30 -1.07 -0.49
C TYR A 54 -12.11 -2.14 0.58
N ASP A 55 -11.32 -1.82 1.60
CA ASP A 55 -11.15 -2.63 2.80
C ASP A 55 -11.70 -1.88 4.02
N PRO A 56 -12.93 -2.22 4.46
CA PRO A 56 -13.51 -1.74 5.70
C PRO A 56 -12.86 -2.46 6.89
N GLY A 57 -11.62 -2.09 7.22
CA GLY A 57 -10.86 -2.65 8.34
C GLY A 57 -11.41 -2.23 9.70
N MET A 58 -12.67 -2.56 9.99
CA MET A 58 -13.33 -2.34 11.28
C MET A 58 -12.95 -3.44 12.27
N LYS A 59 -12.44 -3.04 13.44
CA LYS A 59 -12.20 -3.95 14.56
C LYS A 59 -12.50 -3.30 15.91
N ILE A 60 -12.69 -4.12 16.93
CA ILE A 60 -12.81 -3.70 18.32
C ILE A 60 -11.59 -4.22 19.08
N GLU A 61 -10.89 -3.31 19.76
CA GLU A 61 -9.79 -3.65 20.66
C GLU A 61 -10.30 -3.63 22.11
N GLN A 62 -9.80 -4.52 22.96
CA GLN A 62 -10.16 -4.61 24.38
C GLN A 62 -11.67 -4.81 24.62
N ALA A 63 -12.32 -5.64 23.80
CA ALA A 63 -13.78 -5.79 23.73
C ALA A 63 -14.44 -6.13 25.07
N SER A 64 -13.79 -6.94 25.92
CA SER A 64 -14.31 -7.35 27.23
C SER A 64 -14.00 -6.37 28.37
N SER A 65 -13.31 -5.27 28.09
CA SER A 65 -12.97 -4.25 29.09
C SER A 65 -13.98 -3.11 29.09
N ARG A 66 -14.07 -2.37 30.21
CA ARG A 66 -14.82 -1.10 30.30
C ARG A 66 -14.29 -0.03 29.32
N HIS A 67 -13.10 -0.23 28.74
CA HIS A 67 -12.43 0.67 27.82
C HIS A 67 -12.35 0.12 26.39
N ALA A 68 -13.34 -0.67 25.96
CA ALA A 68 -13.44 -1.16 24.60
C ALA A 68 -13.31 -0.01 23.58
N LYS A 69 -12.38 -0.15 22.62
CA LYS A 69 -12.10 0.88 21.60
C LYS A 69 -12.47 0.36 20.22
N LYS A 70 -13.40 1.04 19.57
CA LYS A 70 -13.69 0.83 18.15
C LYS A 70 -12.56 1.45 17.32
N LYS A 71 -11.96 0.66 16.44
CA LYS A 71 -11.00 1.12 15.44
C LYS A 71 -11.65 0.92 14.07
N VAL A 72 -12.16 2.02 13.52
CA VAL A 72 -12.68 2.06 12.16
C VAL A 72 -11.58 2.57 11.25
N ARG A 73 -11.39 1.89 10.12
CA ARG A 73 -10.48 2.26 9.04
C ARG A 73 -11.23 2.10 7.74
N SER A 74 -11.11 3.10 6.87
CA SER A 74 -11.63 3.08 5.51
C SER A 74 -10.44 3.10 4.57
N GLN A 75 -9.88 1.93 4.29
CA GLN A 75 -8.69 1.80 3.46
C GLN A 75 -9.07 1.38 2.05
N PHE A 76 -8.28 1.81 1.07
CA PHE A 76 -8.29 1.24 -0.27
C PHE A 76 -7.02 0.44 -0.44
N ARG A 77 -7.11 -0.75 -1.04
CA ARG A 77 -6.01 -1.68 -1.24
C ARG A 77 -5.90 -2.07 -2.70
N ILE A 78 -4.71 -2.52 -3.07
CA ILE A 78 -4.37 -2.97 -4.41
C ILE A 78 -3.44 -4.17 -4.30
N ASN A 79 -3.59 -5.16 -5.21
CA ASN A 79 -2.60 -6.23 -5.33
C ASN A 79 -1.28 -5.62 -5.81
N SER A 80 -0.16 -6.01 -5.18
CA SER A 80 1.16 -5.52 -5.57
C SER A 80 1.50 -5.72 -7.06
N GLN A 81 0.92 -6.74 -7.72
CA GLN A 81 1.09 -7.00 -9.14
C GLN A 81 0.39 -5.96 -10.03
N ALA A 82 -0.65 -5.30 -9.52
CA ALA A 82 -1.44 -4.31 -10.27
C ALA A 82 -1.01 -2.86 -10.01
N LEU A 83 0.05 -2.63 -9.22
CA LEU A 83 0.49 -1.28 -8.81
C LEU A 83 0.70 -0.30 -9.96
N ALA A 84 1.17 -0.79 -11.11
CA ALA A 84 1.37 0.05 -12.30
C ALA A 84 0.11 0.80 -12.73
N ALA A 85 -1.09 0.27 -12.45
CA ALA A 85 -2.36 0.91 -12.80
C ALA A 85 -2.62 2.25 -12.07
N LEU A 86 -1.85 2.55 -11.01
CA LEU A 86 -1.98 3.79 -10.25
C LEU A 86 -1.03 4.90 -10.72
N TYR A 87 -0.11 4.65 -11.64
CA TYR A 87 0.99 5.56 -11.95
C TYR A 87 1.13 5.83 -13.44
N SER A 88 1.51 7.06 -13.80
CA SER A 88 1.89 7.38 -15.18
C SER A 88 3.21 6.72 -15.56
N ARG A 89 4.16 6.64 -14.61
CA ARG A 89 5.44 5.94 -14.80
C ARG A 89 5.63 4.93 -13.67
N PHE A 90 5.93 3.69 -14.05
CA PHE A 90 6.15 2.60 -13.10
C PHE A 90 7.34 1.75 -13.50
N ASP A 91 8.47 1.94 -12.83
CA ASP A 91 9.76 1.37 -13.23
C ASP A 91 10.32 0.43 -12.17
N SER A 92 11.06 -0.60 -12.58
CA SER A 92 11.87 -1.41 -11.67
C SER A 92 13.32 -0.94 -11.70
N VAL A 93 13.85 -0.52 -10.56
CA VAL A 93 15.20 0.03 -10.45
C VAL A 93 16.04 -0.82 -9.51
N ARG A 94 17.25 -1.14 -9.95
CA ARG A 94 18.28 -1.77 -9.13
C ARG A 94 19.05 -0.69 -8.39
N LEU A 95 19.01 -0.70 -7.06
CA LEU A 95 19.80 0.18 -6.22
C LEU A 95 21.27 -0.25 -6.27
N ILE A 96 22.16 0.72 -6.39
CA ILE A 96 23.59 0.55 -6.16
C ILE A 96 23.77 0.68 -4.65
N VAL A 97 24.16 -0.42 -4.00
CA VAL A 97 24.39 -0.49 -2.55
C VAL A 97 25.87 -0.76 -2.33
#